data_AF-A0A1V6P901-F1
#
_entry.id   AF-A0A1V6P901-F1
#
_cell.length_a   1.000
_cell.length_b   1.000
_cell.length_c   1.000
_cell.angle_alpha   90.00
_cell.angle_beta   90.00
_cell.angle_gamma   90.00
#
_symmetry.space_group_name_H-M   'P 1'
#
loop_
_entity.id
_entity.type
_entity.pdbx_description
1 polymer ?
#
loop_
_entity_poly.entity_id
_entity_poly.type
_entity_poly.pdbx_seq_one_letter_code
_entity_poly.pdbx_strand_id
1 'polypeptide(L)'
;MKPRLLSTELRFRSILITQRGYPPTKIAPRLVASPRTLPRVPPPSPVLYSTHSAPARIHLPGNMATATAIHLSPSKDAGIYSSNVTEDAARAASEVLQEDMKKHHIFFNDDMFHNHTTHQILSMYAVGAKAEDIRAAYTRSRSYQRPAYPVDRDVVKGMHDKVRFQESFYNEKNYSNYLAFFQEEIDLKGVGDVLNQYVFAGDDRAESMLCRLFGGLIHPLIHLGFGIEFNQPAIVAQALAQTAVHDEWMGPIFFLSAEKLAGGIGKPGKKSLLQLLNEIRENKALKESAQWPDKNKIRDGVLSRAPDEMLKIAAQYTVSEDQIEERLADMINTVAYYTSAAQRPDKNVKFDFFYIHCLNSSIFFSKIIRLPFLTKQTKLRLLEWKGRLDLLMYVSRASPNLLLDEVTRYPVKNEWSAVFSRSVTHPSDDGHLVKMVRALAHGQKVCQSYESLGPQVMPISGDMWLRIGNMAIDSTVEDPMWVRSTGFDEAWEHLPGRARL
;
A
#
# COMPACT_ATOMS: atom_id res chain seq x y z
N MET A 1 8.92 57.85 -20.89
CA MET A 1 9.54 57.01 -19.84
C MET A 1 8.54 55.95 -19.42
N LYS A 2 8.79 54.67 -19.72
CA LYS A 2 8.01 53.51 -19.27
C LYS A 2 8.79 52.79 -18.16
N PRO A 3 8.17 52.37 -17.04
CA PRO A 3 8.74 51.36 -16.18
C PRO A 3 8.14 49.98 -16.44
N ARG A 4 9.00 48.98 -16.29
CA ARG A 4 8.85 47.56 -16.61
C ARG A 4 8.01 46.81 -15.58
N LEU A 5 7.18 45.90 -16.08
CA LEU A 5 6.64 44.76 -15.33
C LEU A 5 7.74 43.69 -15.17
N LEU A 6 7.94 43.22 -13.95
CA LEU A 6 8.71 42.01 -13.63
C LEU A 6 7.77 41.04 -12.93
N SER A 7 7.48 39.93 -13.62
CA SER A 7 6.76 38.77 -13.13
C SER A 7 7.68 37.91 -12.25
N THR A 8 7.26 37.62 -11.02
CA THR A 8 7.91 36.68 -10.11
C THR A 8 7.30 35.28 -10.29
N GLU A 9 7.99 34.40 -11.01
CA GLU A 9 7.82 32.95 -10.90
C GLU A 9 8.60 32.44 -9.67
N LEU A 10 7.90 31.95 -8.65
CA LEU A 10 8.51 31.17 -7.56
C LEU A 10 8.68 29.72 -8.03
N ARG A 11 9.92 29.29 -8.25
CA ARG A 11 10.30 27.89 -8.42
C ARG A 11 10.45 27.21 -7.07
N PHE A 12 9.66 26.16 -6.83
CA PHE A 12 9.92 25.15 -5.81
C PHE A 12 11.28 24.47 -6.10
N ARG A 13 12.23 24.56 -5.16
CA ARG A 13 13.46 23.75 -5.15
C ARG A 13 13.39 22.78 -3.98
N SER A 14 13.01 21.53 -4.26
CA SER A 14 13.31 20.40 -3.38
C SER A 14 14.75 19.95 -3.66
N ILE A 15 15.55 19.82 -2.62
CA ILE A 15 16.94 19.37 -2.67
C ILE A 15 16.95 17.87 -3.02
N LEU A 16 17.33 17.55 -4.25
CA LEU A 16 17.54 16.20 -4.77
C LEU A 16 19.02 15.82 -4.59
N ILE A 17 19.29 14.80 -3.77
CA ILE A 17 20.59 14.11 -3.75
C ILE A 17 20.51 12.95 -4.75
N THR A 18 21.21 13.10 -5.87
CA THR A 18 21.21 12.19 -7.01
C THR A 18 21.88 10.84 -6.72
N GLN A 19 21.24 9.74 -7.11
CA GLN A 19 21.86 8.42 -7.32
C GLN A 19 22.23 8.27 -8.81
N ARG A 20 23.45 7.82 -9.13
CA ARG A 20 23.83 7.40 -10.51
C ARG A 20 24.30 5.95 -10.48
N GLY A 21 23.59 5.08 -11.21
CA GLY A 21 24.03 3.73 -11.55
C GLY A 21 24.83 3.70 -12.85
N TYR A 22 25.78 2.76 -12.96
CA TYR A 22 26.61 2.50 -14.15
C TYR A 22 25.92 1.49 -15.10
N PRO A 23 26.23 1.50 -16.41
CA PRO A 23 25.56 0.66 -17.42
C PRO A 23 26.26 -0.70 -17.65
N PRO A 24 25.52 -1.75 -18.08
CA PRO A 24 26.12 -2.99 -18.59
C PRO A 24 26.43 -2.93 -20.10
N THR A 25 27.50 -3.63 -20.48
CA THR A 25 28.08 -3.78 -21.81
C THR A 25 27.24 -4.63 -22.77
N LYS A 26 27.18 -4.20 -24.05
CA LYS A 26 26.48 -4.85 -25.17
C LYS A 26 27.28 -6.01 -25.78
N ILE A 27 26.61 -7.08 -26.19
CA ILE A 27 27.07 -8.01 -27.24
C ILE A 27 25.93 -8.19 -28.25
N ALA A 28 26.27 -8.07 -29.54
CA ALA A 28 25.35 -8.06 -30.69
C ALA A 28 25.19 -9.47 -31.33
N PRO A 29 24.14 -9.69 -32.15
CA PRO A 29 23.67 -11.01 -32.57
C PRO A 29 24.15 -11.44 -33.98
N ARG A 30 24.00 -12.74 -34.31
CA ARG A 30 24.12 -13.28 -35.67
C ARG A 30 22.76 -13.76 -36.19
N LEU A 31 22.33 -13.19 -37.32
CA LEU A 31 21.24 -13.66 -38.20
C LEU A 31 21.70 -14.82 -39.10
N VAL A 32 20.80 -15.74 -39.49
CA VAL A 32 20.63 -16.22 -40.89
C VAL A 32 19.18 -16.74 -41.17
N ALA A 33 18.57 -16.15 -42.21
CA ALA A 33 17.55 -16.54 -43.21
C ALA A 33 16.53 -17.71 -43.06
N SER A 34 15.23 -17.38 -43.15
CA SER A 34 14.27 -17.47 -44.30
C SER A 34 14.10 -18.78 -45.14
N PRO A 35 13.07 -18.94 -46.00
CA PRO A 35 11.66 -19.30 -45.71
C PRO A 35 11.18 -20.55 -46.51
N ARG A 36 10.06 -21.18 -46.13
CA ARG A 36 9.33 -22.12 -47.01
C ARG A 36 7.80 -21.98 -46.91
N THR A 37 7.19 -22.11 -48.08
CA THR A 37 5.82 -21.77 -48.49
C THR A 37 4.82 -22.92 -48.43
N LEU A 38 3.56 -22.59 -48.05
CA LEU A 38 2.24 -23.02 -48.60
C LEU A 38 1.80 -24.50 -48.44
N PRO A 39 0.48 -24.82 -48.28
CA PRO A 39 -0.59 -24.41 -49.20
C PRO A 39 -1.98 -24.03 -48.64
N ARG A 40 -2.76 -23.48 -49.58
CA ARG A 40 -4.12 -22.92 -49.53
C ARG A 40 -5.21 -23.95 -49.23
N VAL A 41 -6.23 -23.52 -48.50
CA VAL A 41 -7.50 -24.23 -48.26
C VAL A 41 -8.63 -23.56 -49.08
N PRO A 42 -9.60 -24.31 -49.65
CA PRO A 42 -10.61 -23.77 -50.58
C PRO A 42 -11.78 -23.04 -49.88
N PRO A 43 -12.54 -22.20 -50.61
CA PRO A 43 -13.61 -21.39 -50.03
C PRO A 43 -14.94 -22.17 -49.91
N PRO A 44 -15.79 -21.88 -48.91
CA PRO A 44 -17.14 -22.42 -48.86
C PRO A 44 -18.13 -21.60 -49.74
N SER A 45 -19.09 -22.31 -50.31
CA SER A 45 -20.20 -21.79 -51.14
C SER A 45 -21.40 -21.31 -50.31
N PRO A 46 -22.32 -20.50 -50.87
CA PRO A 46 -23.20 -19.61 -50.11
C PRO A 46 -24.51 -20.29 -49.68
N VAL A 47 -24.98 -20.00 -48.46
CA VAL A 47 -26.32 -20.36 -48.00
C VAL A 47 -27.21 -19.12 -47.96
N LEU A 48 -28.40 -19.29 -48.56
CA LEU A 48 -29.45 -18.31 -48.78
C LEU A 48 -30.10 -17.83 -47.48
N TYR A 49 -30.49 -16.55 -47.52
CA TYR A 49 -31.17 -15.78 -46.49
C TYR A 49 -32.55 -16.36 -46.12
N SER A 50 -32.82 -16.41 -44.81
CA SER A 50 -34.18 -16.38 -44.25
C SER A 50 -34.37 -15.04 -43.51
N THR A 51 -35.55 -14.47 -43.68
CA THR A 51 -35.96 -13.11 -43.31
C THR A 51 -36.37 -12.97 -41.83
N HIS A 52 -36.26 -11.73 -41.35
CA HIS A 52 -36.84 -11.14 -40.12
C HIS A 52 -36.05 -11.26 -38.82
N SER A 53 -35.38 -10.18 -38.44
CA SER A 53 -35.68 -9.37 -37.23
C SER A 53 -34.66 -8.23 -37.12
N ALA A 54 -35.12 -7.04 -36.71
CA ALA A 54 -34.26 -5.89 -36.45
C ALA A 54 -33.15 -6.26 -35.44
N PRO A 55 -31.93 -5.70 -35.55
CA PRO A 55 -30.86 -6.07 -34.64
C PRO A 55 -31.25 -5.60 -33.24
N ALA A 56 -31.53 -6.56 -32.36
CA ALA A 56 -31.48 -6.34 -30.94
C ALA A 56 -30.11 -5.72 -30.65
N ARG A 57 -30.10 -4.50 -30.08
CA ARG A 57 -28.90 -3.94 -29.48
C ARG A 57 -28.41 -4.95 -28.45
N ILE A 58 -27.35 -5.69 -28.79
CA ILE A 58 -26.60 -6.45 -27.82
C ILE A 58 -26.00 -5.41 -26.88
N HIS A 59 -26.64 -5.23 -25.72
CA HIS A 59 -26.04 -4.55 -24.58
C HIS A 59 -24.89 -5.45 -24.12
N LEU A 60 -23.67 -5.13 -24.58
CA LEU A 60 -22.46 -5.63 -23.90
C LEU A 60 -22.50 -5.09 -22.47
N PRO A 61 -22.16 -5.88 -21.44
CA PRO A 61 -22.37 -5.52 -20.04
C PRO A 61 -21.32 -4.48 -19.62
N GLY A 62 -21.55 -3.20 -19.91
CA GLY A 62 -20.67 -2.08 -19.55
C GLY A 62 -20.65 -1.72 -18.05
N ASN A 63 -21.23 -2.56 -17.18
CA ASN A 63 -21.49 -2.25 -15.77
C ASN A 63 -20.74 -3.18 -14.78
N MET A 64 -19.64 -3.82 -15.19
CA MET A 64 -18.87 -4.70 -14.31
C MET A 64 -17.36 -4.45 -14.43
N ALA A 65 -16.66 -4.53 -13.30
CA ALA A 65 -15.20 -4.48 -13.26
C ALA A 65 -14.61 -5.75 -13.89
N THR A 66 -13.55 -5.59 -14.67
CA THR A 66 -12.79 -6.69 -15.30
C THR A 66 -11.29 -6.50 -15.01
N ALA A 67 -10.42 -7.32 -15.58
CA ALA A 67 -8.98 -7.08 -15.44
C ALA A 67 -8.51 -5.80 -16.15
N THR A 68 -9.30 -5.24 -17.08
CA THR A 68 -8.94 -4.06 -17.87
C THR A 68 -9.89 -2.86 -17.66
N ALA A 69 -11.03 -3.08 -17.01
CA ALA A 69 -12.04 -2.07 -16.74
C ALA A 69 -12.23 -1.87 -15.22
N ILE A 70 -12.10 -0.63 -14.76
CA ILE A 70 -12.40 -0.23 -13.38
C ILE A 70 -13.85 0.25 -13.31
N HIS A 71 -14.62 -0.29 -12.38
CA HIS A 71 -16.02 0.06 -12.18
C HIS A 71 -16.41 -0.13 -10.73
N LEU A 72 -16.69 0.97 -10.04
CA LEU A 72 -17.16 1.02 -8.66
C LEU A 72 -18.67 1.20 -8.60
N SER A 73 -19.29 0.59 -7.59
CA SER A 73 -20.68 0.83 -7.22
C SER A 73 -20.83 0.93 -5.69
N PRO A 74 -21.68 1.83 -5.17
CA PRO A 74 -21.92 1.94 -3.73
C PRO A 74 -22.41 0.64 -3.08
N SER A 75 -23.17 -0.17 -3.82
CA SER A 75 -23.78 -1.40 -3.27
C SER A 75 -22.80 -2.56 -3.09
N LYS A 76 -21.74 -2.64 -3.91
CA LYS A 76 -20.79 -3.76 -3.88
C LYS A 76 -19.39 -3.35 -3.42
N ASP A 77 -19.04 -2.09 -3.63
CA ASP A 77 -17.66 -1.61 -3.60
C ASP A 77 -17.52 -0.43 -2.63
N ALA A 78 -18.28 -0.37 -1.55
CA ALA A 78 -18.15 0.71 -0.56
C ALA A 78 -16.80 0.66 0.21
N GLY A 79 -16.16 -0.50 0.25
CA GLY A 79 -14.97 -0.78 1.07
C GLY A 79 -15.28 -1.35 2.46
N ILE A 80 -14.24 -1.80 3.16
CA ILE A 80 -14.25 -2.37 4.53
C ILE A 80 -14.82 -1.37 5.54
N TYR A 81 -14.39 -0.11 5.42
CA TYR A 81 -14.98 1.01 6.13
C TYR A 81 -15.43 2.06 5.12
N SER A 82 -16.68 2.49 5.27
CA SER A 82 -17.30 3.48 4.40
C SER A 82 -18.22 4.43 5.15
N SER A 83 -18.39 5.62 4.60
CA SER A 83 -19.31 6.65 5.09
C SER A 83 -19.91 7.38 3.90
N ASN A 84 -21.24 7.32 3.72
CA ASN A 84 -21.99 8.11 2.73
C ASN A 84 -21.46 8.01 1.28
N VAL A 85 -21.11 6.80 0.81
CA VAL A 85 -20.73 6.56 -0.60
C VAL A 85 -21.91 6.86 -1.54
N THR A 86 -21.63 7.45 -2.70
CA THR A 86 -22.66 7.85 -3.70
C THR A 86 -22.34 7.33 -5.09
N GLU A 87 -23.37 7.15 -5.93
CA GLU A 87 -23.21 6.72 -7.33
C GLU A 87 -22.38 7.71 -8.16
N ASP A 88 -22.53 9.01 -7.91
CA ASP A 88 -21.77 10.04 -8.61
C ASP A 88 -20.28 9.99 -8.25
N ALA A 89 -19.95 9.76 -6.98
CA ALA A 89 -18.59 9.56 -6.52
C ALA A 89 -17.99 8.27 -7.08
N ALA A 90 -18.76 7.17 -7.09
CA ALA A 90 -18.34 5.89 -7.65
C ALA A 90 -18.02 6.00 -9.15
N ARG A 91 -18.87 6.70 -9.92
CA ARG A 91 -18.64 6.96 -11.34
C ARG A 91 -17.40 7.83 -11.57
N ALA A 92 -17.25 8.93 -10.82
CA ALA A 92 -16.07 9.79 -10.92
C ALA A 92 -14.77 9.06 -10.57
N ALA A 93 -14.78 8.25 -9.51
CA ALA A 93 -13.64 7.43 -9.12
C ALA A 93 -13.29 6.41 -10.22
N SER A 94 -14.29 5.73 -10.78
CA SER A 94 -14.09 4.78 -11.89
C SER A 94 -13.44 5.45 -13.10
N GLU A 95 -13.95 6.62 -13.50
CA GLU A 95 -13.42 7.41 -14.63
C GLU A 95 -11.94 7.79 -14.43
N VAL A 96 -11.60 8.41 -13.29
CA VAL A 96 -10.23 8.91 -13.05
C VAL A 96 -9.23 7.78 -12.85
N LEU A 97 -9.61 6.69 -12.17
CA LEU A 97 -8.76 5.52 -12.00
C LEU A 97 -8.52 4.80 -13.33
N GLN A 98 -9.55 4.72 -14.18
CA GLN A 98 -9.41 4.17 -15.52
C GLN A 98 -8.47 5.00 -16.39
N GLU A 99 -8.50 6.33 -16.27
CA GLU A 99 -7.58 7.24 -16.94
C GLU A 99 -6.15 7.07 -16.40
N ASP A 100 -5.98 7.00 -15.08
CA ASP A 100 -4.69 6.80 -14.42
C ASP A 100 -4.00 5.52 -14.90
N MET A 101 -4.71 4.38 -14.87
CA MET A 101 -4.19 3.09 -15.35
C MET A 101 -3.75 3.14 -16.82
N LYS A 102 -4.43 3.93 -17.66
CA LYS A 102 -4.12 4.04 -19.10
C LYS A 102 -2.92 4.94 -19.36
N LYS A 103 -2.76 6.02 -18.59
CA LYS A 103 -1.84 7.11 -18.91
C LYS A 103 -0.57 7.11 -18.08
N HIS A 104 -0.59 6.58 -16.87
CA HIS A 104 0.49 6.76 -15.92
C HIS A 104 1.16 5.45 -15.52
N HIS A 105 2.44 5.57 -15.19
CA HIS A 105 3.21 4.51 -14.57
C HIS A 105 2.79 4.36 -13.10
N ILE A 106 3.05 3.20 -12.49
CA ILE A 106 2.86 2.97 -11.06
C ILE A 106 3.84 3.76 -10.17
N PHE A 107 4.82 4.43 -10.76
CA PHE A 107 5.81 5.26 -10.08
C PHE A 107 5.76 6.66 -10.68
N PHE A 108 5.83 7.71 -9.86
CA PHE A 108 5.76 9.09 -10.34
C PHE A 108 7.13 9.71 -10.63
N ASN A 109 8.23 9.07 -10.22
CA ASN A 109 9.60 9.52 -10.52
C ASN A 109 10.55 8.33 -10.79
N ASP A 110 11.79 8.63 -11.16
CA ASP A 110 12.81 7.62 -11.48
C ASP A 110 13.44 6.99 -10.23
N ASP A 111 13.23 7.59 -9.04
CA ASP A 111 13.57 7.00 -7.74
C ASP A 111 12.54 5.96 -7.27
N MET A 112 11.60 5.57 -8.14
CA MET A 112 10.55 4.57 -7.89
C MET A 112 9.60 4.94 -6.74
N PHE A 113 9.32 6.22 -6.52
CA PHE A 113 8.25 6.64 -5.61
C PHE A 113 6.89 6.37 -6.24
N HIS A 114 5.97 5.84 -5.44
CA HIS A 114 4.72 5.24 -5.89
C HIS A 114 3.68 6.27 -6.31
N ASN A 115 2.98 6.03 -7.41
CA ASN A 115 1.78 6.76 -7.78
C ASN A 115 0.66 6.46 -6.75
N HIS A 116 0.30 7.45 -5.94
CA HIS A 116 -0.72 7.32 -4.89
C HIS A 116 -2.16 7.53 -5.38
N THR A 117 -2.40 7.84 -6.65
CA THR A 117 -3.73 8.17 -7.19
C THR A 117 -4.77 7.10 -6.82
N THR A 118 -4.49 5.81 -7.06
CA THR A 118 -5.41 4.73 -6.68
C THR A 118 -5.75 4.73 -5.19
N HIS A 119 -4.73 4.93 -4.35
CA HIS A 119 -4.88 4.91 -2.90
C HIS A 119 -5.71 6.10 -2.40
N GLN A 120 -5.43 7.29 -2.94
CA GLN A 120 -6.12 8.52 -2.60
C GLN A 120 -7.59 8.47 -3.02
N ILE A 121 -7.86 8.17 -4.29
CA ILE A 121 -9.21 8.21 -4.86
C ILE A 121 -10.14 7.19 -4.21
N LEU A 122 -9.68 5.95 -3.99
CA LEU A 122 -10.52 4.93 -3.33
C LEU A 122 -10.78 5.26 -1.86
N SER A 123 -9.80 5.85 -1.17
CA SER A 123 -10.01 6.29 0.23
C SER A 123 -10.99 7.45 0.30
N MET A 124 -10.85 8.45 -0.57
CA MET A 124 -11.78 9.58 -0.68
C MET A 124 -13.20 9.11 -0.99
N TYR A 125 -13.35 8.24 -1.98
CA TYR A 125 -14.63 7.63 -2.32
C TYR A 125 -15.26 6.94 -1.11
N ALA A 126 -14.51 6.07 -0.41
CA ALA A 126 -15.03 5.34 0.73
C ALA A 126 -15.47 6.23 1.89
N VAL A 127 -14.84 7.38 2.12
CA VAL A 127 -15.25 8.32 3.17
C VAL A 127 -16.28 9.37 2.71
N GLY A 128 -16.89 9.17 1.54
CA GLY A 128 -18.02 9.97 1.08
C GLY A 128 -17.63 11.28 0.38
N ALA A 129 -16.45 11.34 -0.24
CA ALA A 129 -16.06 12.48 -1.05
C ALA A 129 -17.04 12.71 -2.21
N LYS A 130 -17.22 13.98 -2.60
CA LYS A 130 -18.01 14.31 -3.77
C LYS A 130 -17.24 14.00 -5.05
N ALA A 131 -17.98 13.82 -6.15
CA ALA A 131 -17.41 13.63 -7.47
C ALA A 131 -16.45 14.75 -7.91
N GLU A 132 -16.74 16.00 -7.51
CA GLU A 132 -15.90 17.17 -7.77
C GLU A 132 -14.55 17.09 -7.04
N ASP A 133 -14.54 16.68 -5.77
CA ASP A 133 -13.32 16.53 -4.97
C ASP A 133 -12.42 15.43 -5.54
N ILE A 134 -13.01 14.30 -5.94
CA ILE A 134 -12.32 13.18 -6.58
C ILE A 134 -11.60 13.63 -7.88
N ARG A 135 -12.32 14.34 -8.75
CA ARG A 135 -11.74 14.85 -10.00
C ARG A 135 -10.69 15.93 -9.75
N ALA A 136 -10.89 16.77 -8.75
CA ALA A 136 -9.93 17.80 -8.36
C ALA A 136 -8.63 17.17 -7.84
N ALA A 137 -8.70 16.13 -6.99
CA ALA A 137 -7.53 15.41 -6.50
C ALA A 137 -6.73 14.79 -7.66
N TYR A 138 -7.40 14.08 -8.57
CA TYR A 138 -6.72 13.52 -9.75
C TYR A 138 -6.10 14.59 -10.66
N THR A 139 -6.78 15.73 -10.84
CA THR A 139 -6.24 16.85 -11.64
C THR A 139 -4.92 17.38 -11.05
N ARG A 140 -4.80 17.43 -9.72
CA ARG A 140 -3.54 17.80 -9.06
C ARG A 140 -2.49 16.70 -9.23
N SER A 141 -2.85 15.45 -8.89
CA SER A 141 -1.89 14.35 -8.83
C SER A 141 -1.30 13.97 -10.19
N ARG A 142 -2.10 14.04 -11.27
CA ARG A 142 -1.66 13.66 -12.63
C ARG A 142 -0.56 14.55 -13.21
N SER A 143 -0.38 15.76 -12.68
CA SER A 143 0.55 16.76 -13.22
C SER A 143 2.03 16.37 -13.12
N TYR A 144 2.38 15.47 -12.20
CA TYR A 144 3.76 15.01 -11.95
C TYR A 144 3.95 13.51 -12.15
N GLN A 145 2.93 12.78 -12.59
CA GLN A 145 3.04 11.33 -12.82
C GLN A 145 3.91 11.04 -14.05
N ARG A 146 4.67 9.94 -14.00
CA ARG A 146 5.35 9.43 -15.19
C ARG A 146 4.34 8.82 -16.16
N PRO A 147 4.58 8.93 -17.48
CA PRO A 147 3.73 8.27 -18.46
C PRO A 147 3.87 6.74 -18.37
N ALA A 148 2.79 6.02 -18.67
CA ALA A 148 2.82 4.58 -18.84
C ALA A 148 3.77 4.20 -19.99
N TYR A 149 4.48 3.08 -19.83
CA TYR A 149 5.34 2.54 -20.88
C TYR A 149 4.54 1.72 -21.89
N PRO A 150 4.99 1.65 -23.16
CA PRO A 150 4.38 0.77 -24.14
C PRO A 150 4.52 -0.70 -23.72
N VAL A 151 3.52 -1.50 -24.07
CA VAL A 151 3.52 -2.95 -23.85
C VAL A 151 4.26 -3.63 -24.99
N ASP A 152 5.24 -4.47 -24.65
CA ASP A 152 5.89 -5.39 -25.58
C ASP A 152 5.20 -6.77 -25.51
N ARG A 153 4.48 -7.12 -26.58
CA ARG A 153 3.68 -8.36 -26.63
C ARG A 153 4.53 -9.62 -26.70
N ASP A 154 5.75 -9.56 -27.19
CA ASP A 154 6.65 -10.72 -27.21
C ASP A 154 7.16 -11.01 -25.80
N VAL A 155 7.45 -9.96 -25.02
CA VAL A 155 7.80 -10.10 -23.59
C VAL A 155 6.62 -10.68 -22.81
N VAL A 156 5.40 -10.15 -22.98
CA VAL A 156 4.18 -10.66 -22.32
C VAL A 156 3.98 -12.14 -22.62
N LYS A 157 4.05 -12.55 -23.89
CA LYS A 157 3.94 -13.95 -24.29
C LYS A 157 5.02 -14.81 -23.65
N GLY A 158 6.23 -14.29 -23.50
CA GLY A 158 7.34 -14.94 -22.82
C GLY A 158 7.08 -15.19 -21.34
N MET A 159 6.34 -14.32 -20.64
CA MET A 159 6.07 -14.41 -19.20
C MET A 159 5.18 -15.61 -18.80
N HIS A 160 4.55 -16.32 -19.73
CA HIS A 160 3.89 -17.60 -19.42
C HIS A 160 4.91 -18.72 -19.13
N ASP A 161 6.16 -18.57 -19.55
CA ASP A 161 7.27 -19.38 -19.07
C ASP A 161 7.80 -18.86 -17.73
N LYS A 162 7.98 -19.76 -16.76
CA LYS A 162 8.36 -19.39 -15.39
C LYS A 162 9.72 -18.71 -15.33
N VAL A 163 10.71 -19.15 -16.10
CA VAL A 163 12.06 -18.57 -16.08
C VAL A 163 12.02 -17.16 -16.67
N ARG A 164 11.40 -16.99 -17.83
CA ARG A 164 11.24 -15.68 -18.48
C ARG A 164 10.42 -14.69 -17.66
N PHE A 165 9.41 -15.17 -16.93
CA PHE A 165 8.69 -14.36 -15.95
C PHE A 165 9.65 -13.78 -14.90
N GLN A 166 10.58 -14.59 -14.38
CA GLN A 166 11.51 -14.17 -13.33
C GLN A 166 12.67 -13.31 -13.85
N GLU A 167 13.15 -13.54 -15.08
CA GLU A 167 14.18 -12.72 -15.73
C GLU A 167 13.79 -11.23 -15.84
N SER A 168 12.49 -10.96 -15.83
CA SER A 168 11.93 -9.60 -15.94
C SER A 168 11.76 -8.90 -14.58
N PHE A 169 12.05 -9.58 -13.46
CA PHE A 169 11.87 -9.04 -12.12
C PHE A 169 12.78 -7.84 -11.84
N TYR A 170 12.35 -7.02 -10.87
CA TYR A 170 13.10 -5.86 -10.37
C TYR A 170 13.60 -4.92 -11.49
N ASN A 171 12.76 -4.71 -12.49
CA ASN A 171 13.01 -3.78 -13.57
C ASN A 171 11.72 -3.00 -13.82
N GLU A 172 11.68 -1.74 -13.41
CA GLU A 172 10.50 -0.88 -13.51
C GLU A 172 10.01 -0.76 -14.95
N LYS A 173 10.89 -0.91 -15.96
CA LYS A 173 10.51 -0.89 -17.37
C LYS A 173 9.55 -2.00 -17.76
N ASN A 174 9.53 -3.10 -17.03
CA ASN A 174 8.63 -4.22 -17.26
C ASN A 174 7.26 -4.06 -16.60
N TYR A 175 6.98 -2.95 -15.89
CA TYR A 175 5.69 -2.75 -15.22
C TYR A 175 4.51 -2.91 -16.18
N SER A 176 4.50 -2.23 -17.32
CA SER A 176 3.41 -2.32 -18.31
C SER A 176 3.27 -3.73 -18.90
N ASN A 177 4.38 -4.46 -19.05
CA ASN A 177 4.37 -5.84 -19.55
C ASN A 177 3.75 -6.78 -18.51
N TYR A 178 4.16 -6.68 -17.24
CA TYR A 178 3.54 -7.45 -16.17
C TYR A 178 2.07 -7.09 -15.97
N LEU A 179 1.70 -5.81 -16.12
CA LEU A 179 0.30 -5.40 -16.05
C LEU A 179 -0.50 -6.12 -17.13
N ALA A 180 -0.09 -6.04 -18.39
CA ALA A 180 -0.76 -6.74 -19.48
C ALA A 180 -0.85 -8.27 -19.24
N PHE A 181 0.25 -8.89 -18.79
CA PHE A 181 0.29 -10.30 -18.43
C PHE A 181 -0.73 -10.67 -17.33
N PHE A 182 -0.74 -9.93 -16.22
CA PHE A 182 -1.67 -10.22 -15.13
C PHE A 182 -3.11 -9.91 -15.50
N GLN A 183 -3.35 -8.97 -16.41
CA GLN A 183 -4.69 -8.75 -16.97
C GLN A 183 -5.18 -9.97 -17.75
N GLU A 184 -4.34 -10.52 -18.62
CA GLU A 184 -4.64 -11.75 -19.38
C GLU A 184 -4.86 -12.95 -18.44
N GLU A 185 -4.02 -13.12 -17.42
CA GLU A 185 -4.15 -14.21 -16.45
C GLU A 185 -5.43 -14.10 -15.59
N ILE A 186 -5.80 -12.89 -15.17
CA ILE A 186 -7.00 -12.66 -14.37
C ILE A 186 -8.26 -12.82 -15.21
N ASP A 187 -8.27 -12.39 -16.47
CA ASP A 187 -9.41 -12.62 -17.37
C ASP A 187 -9.63 -14.12 -17.63
N LEU A 188 -8.55 -14.93 -17.65
CA LEU A 188 -8.63 -16.38 -17.86
C LEU A 188 -9.01 -17.18 -16.60
N LYS A 189 -8.47 -16.82 -15.44
CA LYS A 189 -8.52 -17.65 -14.22
C LYS A 189 -9.29 -17.02 -13.07
N GLY A 190 -9.51 -15.70 -13.13
CA GLY A 190 -10.03 -14.92 -12.01
C GLY A 190 -8.97 -14.58 -10.96
N VAL A 191 -9.30 -13.60 -10.12
CA VAL A 191 -8.39 -13.04 -9.11
C VAL A 191 -7.86 -14.08 -8.12
N GLY A 192 -8.73 -14.96 -7.61
CA GLY A 192 -8.37 -15.93 -6.57
C GLY A 192 -7.28 -16.91 -7.03
N ASP A 193 -7.46 -17.49 -8.22
CA ASP A 193 -6.53 -18.47 -8.78
C ASP A 193 -5.20 -17.83 -9.17
N VAL A 194 -5.22 -16.61 -9.70
CA VAL A 194 -3.99 -15.86 -9.99
C VAL A 194 -3.21 -15.56 -8.71
N LEU A 195 -3.87 -15.09 -7.64
CA LEU A 195 -3.20 -14.85 -6.36
C LEU A 195 -2.63 -16.15 -5.78
N ASN A 196 -3.40 -17.24 -5.81
CA ASN A 196 -2.93 -18.55 -5.35
C ASN A 196 -1.73 -19.04 -6.16
N GLN A 197 -1.74 -18.89 -7.49
CA GLN A 197 -0.66 -19.36 -8.36
C GLN A 197 0.62 -18.52 -8.26
N TYR A 198 0.49 -17.19 -8.24
CA TYR A 198 1.65 -16.30 -8.39
C TYR A 198 2.17 -15.73 -7.08
N VAL A 199 1.42 -15.80 -5.98
CA VAL A 199 1.83 -15.24 -4.68
C VAL A 199 1.80 -16.29 -3.57
N PHE A 200 0.87 -17.25 -3.61
CA PHE A 200 0.64 -18.16 -2.47
C PHE A 200 0.90 -19.65 -2.75
N ALA A 201 1.45 -20.02 -3.90
CA ALA A 201 1.66 -21.41 -4.29
C ALA A 201 2.77 -22.11 -3.48
N GLY A 202 3.64 -21.35 -2.82
CA GLY A 202 4.78 -21.86 -2.05
C GLY A 202 5.95 -22.37 -2.90
N ASP A 203 5.91 -22.17 -4.22
CA ASP A 203 7.06 -22.41 -5.09
C ASP A 203 8.00 -21.20 -5.14
N ASP A 204 9.20 -21.35 -5.70
CA ASP A 204 10.22 -20.28 -5.73
C ASP A 204 9.72 -18.95 -6.32
N ARG A 205 8.80 -18.98 -7.30
CA ARG A 205 8.25 -17.76 -7.90
C ARG A 205 7.25 -17.11 -6.96
N ALA A 206 6.35 -17.89 -6.39
CA ALA A 206 5.36 -17.41 -5.44
C ALA A 206 6.01 -16.87 -4.16
N GLU A 207 7.04 -17.54 -3.63
CA GLU A 207 7.82 -17.07 -2.49
C GLU A 207 8.51 -15.73 -2.78
N SER A 208 9.16 -15.59 -3.95
CA SER A 208 9.75 -14.31 -4.39
C SER A 208 8.69 -13.20 -4.51
N MET A 209 7.54 -13.48 -5.14
CA MET A 209 6.44 -12.51 -5.25
C MET A 209 5.89 -12.11 -3.89
N LEU A 210 5.73 -13.05 -2.96
CA LEU A 210 5.28 -12.76 -1.60
C LEU A 210 6.31 -11.88 -0.85
N CYS A 211 7.60 -12.15 -1.01
CA CYS A 211 8.67 -11.32 -0.45
C CYS A 211 8.59 -9.87 -0.98
N ARG A 212 8.40 -9.72 -2.29
CA ARG A 212 8.27 -8.42 -2.97
C ARG A 212 6.99 -7.68 -2.60
N LEU A 213 5.92 -8.41 -2.23
CA LEU A 213 4.65 -7.83 -1.80
C LEU A 213 4.82 -6.94 -0.56
N PHE A 214 5.79 -7.26 0.30
CA PHE A 214 6.16 -6.50 1.50
C PHE A 214 7.30 -5.48 1.25
N GLY A 215 7.76 -5.32 0.00
CA GLY A 215 8.78 -4.36 -0.40
C GLY A 215 8.27 -2.92 -0.54
N GLY A 216 9.17 -1.97 -0.80
CA GLY A 216 8.81 -0.59 -1.19
C GLY A 216 7.93 0.17 -0.20
N LEU A 217 8.21 0.11 1.11
CA LEU A 217 7.32 0.63 2.16
C LEU A 217 5.90 0.07 2.06
N ILE A 218 5.80 -1.21 1.70
CA ILE A 218 4.58 -2.03 1.70
C ILE A 218 3.55 -1.58 0.65
N HIS A 219 3.92 -0.68 -0.27
CA HIS A 219 3.02 -0.18 -1.31
C HIS A 219 2.39 -1.28 -2.18
N PRO A 220 3.09 -2.37 -2.56
CA PRO A 220 2.46 -3.46 -3.29
C PRO A 220 1.31 -4.09 -2.50
N LEU A 221 1.50 -4.35 -1.21
CA LEU A 221 0.44 -4.84 -0.31
C LEU A 221 -0.70 -3.83 -0.15
N ILE A 222 -0.40 -2.54 -0.02
CA ILE A 222 -1.43 -1.48 0.06
C ILE A 222 -2.25 -1.46 -1.24
N HIS A 223 -1.60 -1.48 -2.39
CA HIS A 223 -2.26 -1.45 -3.70
C HIS A 223 -3.11 -2.72 -3.91
N LEU A 224 -2.60 -3.89 -3.54
CA LEU A 224 -3.35 -5.15 -3.55
C LEU A 224 -4.57 -5.08 -2.62
N GLY A 225 -4.37 -4.54 -1.41
CA GLY A 225 -5.43 -4.33 -0.42
C GLY A 225 -6.59 -3.54 -0.99
N PHE A 226 -6.31 -2.43 -1.68
CA PHE A 226 -7.32 -1.66 -2.40
C PHE A 226 -8.02 -2.46 -3.50
N GLY A 227 -7.29 -3.18 -4.35
CA GLY A 227 -7.90 -4.00 -5.40
C GLY A 227 -8.84 -5.08 -4.87
N ILE A 228 -8.45 -5.74 -3.77
CA ILE A 228 -9.25 -6.76 -3.09
C ILE A 228 -10.47 -6.16 -2.38
N GLU A 229 -10.26 -5.08 -1.63
CA GLU A 229 -11.30 -4.42 -0.83
C GLU A 229 -12.46 -3.93 -1.69
N PHE A 230 -12.14 -3.31 -2.84
CA PHE A 230 -13.11 -2.69 -3.74
C PHE A 230 -13.54 -3.60 -4.90
N ASN A 231 -13.16 -4.89 -4.87
CA ASN A 231 -13.46 -5.88 -5.92
C ASN A 231 -13.07 -5.40 -7.34
N GLN A 232 -11.87 -4.82 -7.51
CA GLN A 232 -11.39 -4.28 -8.78
C GLN A 232 -10.26 -5.15 -9.36
N PRO A 233 -10.55 -6.09 -10.29
CA PRO A 233 -9.53 -7.00 -10.83
C PRO A 233 -8.41 -6.27 -11.57
N ALA A 234 -8.71 -5.15 -12.23
CA ALA A 234 -7.72 -4.28 -12.85
C ALA A 234 -6.69 -3.73 -11.85
N ILE A 235 -7.13 -3.33 -10.64
CA ILE A 235 -6.24 -2.83 -9.59
C ILE A 235 -5.43 -3.98 -8.97
N VAL A 236 -6.00 -5.18 -8.88
CA VAL A 236 -5.24 -6.39 -8.52
C VAL A 236 -4.13 -6.66 -9.53
N ALA A 237 -4.39 -6.54 -10.83
CA ALA A 237 -3.36 -6.67 -11.87
C ALA A 237 -2.26 -5.61 -11.71
N GLN A 238 -2.62 -4.34 -11.44
CA GLN A 238 -1.66 -3.28 -11.14
C GLN A 238 -0.80 -3.61 -9.91
N ALA A 239 -1.39 -4.16 -8.85
CA ALA A 239 -0.67 -4.53 -7.63
C ALA A 239 0.34 -5.66 -7.88
N LEU A 240 -0.04 -6.68 -8.65
CA LEU A 240 0.85 -7.79 -8.99
C LEU A 240 1.99 -7.35 -9.91
N ALA A 241 1.70 -6.48 -10.88
CA ALA A 241 2.73 -5.88 -11.71
C ALA A 241 3.69 -5.00 -10.90
N GLN A 242 3.17 -4.21 -9.95
CA GLN A 242 3.97 -3.43 -9.02
C GLN A 242 4.87 -4.34 -8.16
N THR A 243 4.30 -5.44 -7.66
CA THR A 243 5.03 -6.45 -6.88
C THR A 243 6.21 -7.02 -7.67
N ALA A 244 6.00 -7.41 -8.93
CA ALA A 244 7.04 -8.02 -9.76
C ALA A 244 8.25 -7.09 -10.03
N VAL A 245 8.02 -5.77 -10.04
CA VAL A 245 9.08 -4.78 -10.29
C VAL A 245 9.73 -4.21 -9.02
N HIS A 246 9.29 -4.61 -7.82
CA HIS A 246 9.94 -4.26 -6.55
C HIS A 246 11.06 -5.23 -6.19
N ASP A 247 12.07 -4.78 -5.44
CA ASP A 247 13.07 -5.68 -4.84
C ASP A 247 12.47 -6.62 -3.79
N GLU A 248 13.24 -7.64 -3.40
CA GLU A 248 12.80 -8.67 -2.46
C GLU A 248 13.64 -8.79 -1.19
N TRP A 249 14.65 -7.94 -0.96
CA TRP A 249 15.70 -8.16 0.05
C TRP A 249 15.17 -8.41 1.48
N MET A 250 14.04 -7.82 1.86
CA MET A 250 13.45 -8.01 3.19
C MET A 250 12.89 -9.43 3.38
N GLY A 251 12.44 -10.07 2.30
CA GLY A 251 11.94 -11.43 2.27
C GLY A 251 12.89 -12.47 2.87
N PRO A 252 14.03 -12.77 2.20
CA PRO A 252 14.96 -13.79 2.66
C PRO A 252 15.68 -13.39 3.95
N ILE A 253 16.01 -12.11 4.13
CA ILE A 253 16.80 -11.66 5.29
C ILE A 253 15.95 -11.64 6.55
N PHE A 254 14.70 -11.18 6.47
CA PHE A 254 13.86 -10.95 7.64
C PHE A 254 12.67 -11.91 7.72
N PHE A 255 11.76 -11.89 6.75
CA PHE A 255 10.49 -12.61 6.87
C PHE A 255 10.66 -14.14 6.93
N LEU A 256 11.37 -14.71 5.96
CA LEU A 256 11.61 -16.15 5.88
C LEU A 256 12.48 -16.64 7.05
N SER A 257 13.48 -15.84 7.45
CA SER A 257 14.33 -16.12 8.61
C SER A 257 13.54 -16.13 9.93
N ALA A 258 12.68 -15.14 10.16
CA ALA A 258 11.84 -15.07 11.35
C ALA A 258 10.79 -16.19 11.38
N GLU A 259 10.20 -16.52 10.24
CA GLU A 259 9.28 -17.64 10.08
C GLU A 259 9.94 -18.98 10.42
N LYS A 260 11.15 -19.21 9.91
CA LYS A 260 11.93 -20.41 10.24
C LYS A 260 12.26 -20.46 11.73
N LEU A 261 12.69 -19.35 12.31
CA LEU A 261 13.04 -19.27 13.74
C LEU A 261 11.82 -19.47 14.66
N ALA A 262 10.63 -19.05 14.23
CA ALA A 262 9.37 -19.31 14.93
C ALA A 262 8.95 -20.80 14.92
N GLY A 263 9.62 -21.64 14.12
CA GLY A 263 9.25 -23.03 13.91
C GLY A 263 8.10 -23.20 12.91
N GLY A 264 7.96 -22.27 11.96
CA GLY A 264 6.91 -22.23 10.95
C GLY A 264 5.74 -21.32 11.33
N ILE A 265 4.69 -21.36 10.51
CA ILE A 265 3.48 -20.53 10.65
C ILE A 265 2.43 -21.23 11.50
N GLY A 266 1.60 -20.47 12.21
CA GLY A 266 0.40 -20.99 12.86
C GLY A 266 0.63 -21.44 14.30
N LYS A 267 1.74 -21.04 14.93
CA LYS A 267 2.03 -21.38 16.33
C LYS A 267 1.22 -20.48 17.27
N PRO A 268 0.75 -21.02 18.43
CA PRO A 268 0.04 -20.20 19.41
C PRO A 268 0.88 -19.01 19.88
N GLY A 269 0.38 -17.81 19.64
CA GLY A 269 1.00 -16.57 20.08
C GLY A 269 0.85 -16.39 21.58
N LYS A 270 1.96 -16.12 22.27
CA LYS A 270 1.99 -15.93 23.73
C LYS A 270 2.12 -14.48 24.17
N LYS A 271 2.49 -13.59 23.25
CA LYS A 271 2.75 -12.17 23.52
C LYS A 271 1.96 -11.30 22.56
N SER A 272 1.40 -10.19 23.03
CA SER A 272 0.78 -9.17 22.18
C SER A 272 1.83 -8.42 21.37
N LEU A 273 1.40 -7.74 20.30
CA LEU A 273 2.29 -6.87 19.53
C LEU A 273 2.86 -5.76 20.43
N LEU A 274 2.05 -5.23 21.35
CA LEU A 274 2.48 -4.23 22.33
C LEU A 274 3.55 -4.76 23.30
N GLN A 275 3.42 -6.00 23.79
CA GLN A 275 4.45 -6.61 24.65
C GLN A 275 5.80 -6.72 23.93
N LEU A 276 5.78 -7.14 22.67
CA LEU A 276 7.00 -7.22 21.85
C LEU A 276 7.60 -5.84 21.54
N LEU A 277 6.78 -4.80 21.36
CA LEU A 277 7.25 -3.41 21.27
C LEU A 277 7.93 -2.94 22.55
N ASN A 278 7.42 -3.33 23.72
CA ASN A 278 8.05 -2.99 24.99
C ASN A 278 9.41 -3.69 25.15
N GLU A 279 9.50 -4.97 24.77
CA GLU A 279 10.79 -5.70 24.75
C GLU A 279 11.81 -5.05 23.79
N ILE A 280 11.36 -4.53 22.65
CA ILE A 280 12.21 -3.75 21.74
C ILE A 280 12.79 -2.51 22.44
N ARG A 281 11.97 -1.77 23.18
CA ARG A 281 12.41 -0.54 23.85
C ARG A 281 13.40 -0.80 24.97
N GLU A 282 13.31 -1.97 25.60
CA GLU A 282 14.23 -2.44 26.64
C GLU A 282 15.53 -3.04 26.06
N ASN A 283 15.51 -3.42 24.78
CA ASN A 283 16.67 -3.98 24.09
C ASN A 283 17.58 -2.88 23.53
N LYS A 284 18.70 -2.63 24.22
CA LYS A 284 19.70 -1.62 23.83
C LYS A 284 20.23 -1.81 22.40
N ALA A 285 20.53 -3.04 21.99
CA ALA A 285 21.08 -3.31 20.67
C ALA A 285 20.08 -2.91 19.56
N LEU A 286 18.79 -3.21 19.75
CA LEU A 286 17.74 -2.80 18.81
C LEU A 286 17.53 -1.29 18.81
N LYS A 287 17.44 -0.66 19.99
CA LYS A 287 17.25 0.79 20.12
C LYS A 287 18.35 1.60 19.44
N GLU A 288 19.60 1.14 19.51
CA GLU A 288 20.78 1.81 18.94
C GLU A 288 21.10 1.33 17.51
N SER A 289 20.35 0.35 16.98
CA SER A 289 20.64 -0.26 15.68
C SER A 289 20.36 0.67 14.50
N ALA A 290 19.31 1.49 14.54
CA ALA A 290 19.04 2.50 13.52
C ALA A 290 19.74 3.81 13.88
N GLN A 291 20.41 4.44 12.93
CA GLN A 291 21.17 5.68 13.13
C GLN A 291 20.75 6.76 12.13
N TRP A 292 20.87 8.03 12.52
CA TRP A 292 20.48 9.17 11.69
C TRP A 292 21.14 9.21 10.29
N PRO A 293 22.42 8.83 10.10
CA PRO A 293 23.06 8.83 8.78
C PRO A 293 22.61 7.70 7.83
N ASP A 294 21.95 6.65 8.34
CA ASP A 294 21.52 5.52 7.50
C ASP A 294 20.57 5.99 6.39
N LYS A 295 20.85 5.61 5.14
CA LYS A 295 19.95 5.93 4.03
C LYS A 295 18.62 5.18 4.15
N ASN A 296 18.70 3.89 4.48
CA ASN A 296 17.55 3.06 4.81
C ASN A 296 17.70 2.52 6.24
N LYS A 297 16.88 3.01 7.17
CA LYS A 297 16.98 2.64 8.60
C LYS A 297 16.76 1.16 8.89
N ILE A 298 16.08 0.44 8.01
CA ILE A 298 15.87 -1.01 8.14
C ILE A 298 17.11 -1.75 7.61
N ARG A 299 17.46 -1.53 6.34
CA ARG A 299 18.52 -2.28 5.66
C ARG A 299 19.91 -1.92 6.19
N ASP A 300 20.22 -0.63 6.23
CA ASP A 300 21.54 -0.12 6.62
C ASP A 300 21.67 0.01 8.14
N GLY A 301 20.53 0.00 8.85
CA GLY A 301 20.43 0.06 10.30
C GLY A 301 20.12 -1.29 10.93
N VAL A 302 18.84 -1.53 11.25
CA VAL A 302 18.38 -2.67 12.07
C VAL A 302 18.95 -4.01 11.59
N LEU A 303 18.77 -4.35 10.31
CA LEU A 303 19.20 -5.64 9.75
C LEU A 303 20.70 -5.71 9.47
N SER A 304 21.42 -4.60 9.52
CA SER A 304 22.88 -4.59 9.40
C SER A 304 23.56 -4.72 10.77
N ARG A 305 22.98 -4.15 11.83
CA ARG A 305 23.64 -4.01 13.14
C ARG A 305 23.06 -4.87 14.25
N ALA A 306 21.79 -5.23 14.17
CA ALA A 306 21.13 -6.10 15.14
C ALA A 306 20.16 -7.11 14.47
N PRO A 307 20.55 -7.81 13.39
CA PRO A 307 19.66 -8.73 12.70
C PRO A 307 19.19 -9.87 13.61
N ASP A 308 20.09 -10.47 14.40
CA ASP A 308 19.76 -11.62 15.24
C ASP A 308 18.79 -11.24 16.37
N GLU A 309 19.01 -10.10 17.03
CA GLU A 309 18.09 -9.56 18.04
C GLU A 309 16.71 -9.28 17.44
N MET A 310 16.68 -8.70 16.24
CA MET A 310 15.42 -8.37 15.57
C MET A 310 14.67 -9.64 15.18
N LEU A 311 15.37 -10.65 14.65
CA LEU A 311 14.79 -11.95 14.32
C LEU A 311 14.24 -12.67 15.56
N LYS A 312 14.95 -12.63 16.69
CA LYS A 312 14.49 -13.22 17.97
C LYS A 312 13.19 -12.59 18.47
N ILE A 313 13.02 -11.27 18.33
CA ILE A 313 11.76 -10.62 18.67
C ILE A 313 10.66 -10.96 17.65
N ALA A 314 10.94 -10.83 16.35
CA ALA A 314 9.96 -11.07 15.29
C ALA A 314 9.43 -12.51 15.28
N ALA A 315 10.27 -13.50 15.59
CA ALA A 315 9.89 -14.91 15.67
C ALA A 315 8.92 -15.22 16.82
N GLN A 316 8.78 -14.33 17.80
CA GLN A 316 7.80 -14.50 18.89
C GLN A 316 6.39 -14.02 18.50
N TYR A 317 6.25 -13.25 17.42
CA TYR A 317 4.94 -12.90 16.88
C TYR A 317 4.44 -14.04 15.99
N THR A 318 3.61 -14.88 16.58
CA THR A 318 2.94 -16.00 15.93
C THR A 318 1.45 -15.93 16.20
N VAL A 319 0.64 -16.52 15.33
CA VAL A 319 -0.82 -16.51 15.45
C VAL A 319 -1.35 -17.91 15.21
N SER A 320 -2.09 -18.48 16.16
CA SER A 320 -2.87 -19.71 15.90
C SER A 320 -4.24 -19.38 15.31
N GLU A 321 -4.91 -20.39 14.78
CA GLU A 321 -6.21 -20.24 14.11
C GLU A 321 -7.28 -19.59 14.99
N ASP A 322 -7.35 -19.99 16.26
CA ASP A 322 -8.29 -19.48 17.27
C ASP A 322 -7.98 -18.04 17.71
N GLN A 323 -6.81 -17.52 17.36
CA GLN A 323 -6.35 -16.18 17.75
C GLN A 323 -6.52 -15.14 16.64
N ILE A 324 -6.95 -15.50 15.43
CA ILE A 324 -6.91 -14.61 14.25
C ILE A 324 -7.60 -13.25 14.52
N GLU A 325 -8.81 -13.27 15.09
CA GLU A 325 -9.60 -12.05 15.30
C GLU A 325 -9.01 -11.17 16.40
N GLU A 326 -8.60 -11.77 17.52
CA GLU A 326 -7.90 -11.07 18.60
C GLU A 326 -6.60 -10.43 18.11
N ARG A 327 -5.82 -11.17 17.29
CA ARG A 327 -4.54 -10.72 16.75
C ARG A 327 -4.68 -9.63 15.71
N LEU A 328 -5.77 -9.66 14.93
CA LEU A 328 -6.14 -8.55 14.05
C LEU A 328 -6.42 -7.28 14.87
N ALA A 329 -7.21 -7.37 15.94
CA ALA A 329 -7.51 -6.22 16.80
C ALA A 329 -6.26 -5.69 17.54
N ASP A 330 -5.43 -6.58 18.10
CA ASP A 330 -4.14 -6.27 18.73
C ASP A 330 -3.21 -5.52 17.76
N MET A 331 -3.06 -6.03 16.53
CA MET A 331 -2.25 -5.40 15.50
C MET A 331 -2.77 -4.00 15.13
N ILE A 332 -4.07 -3.85 14.86
CA ILE A 332 -4.65 -2.55 14.49
C ILE A 332 -4.48 -1.54 15.64
N ASN A 333 -4.80 -1.92 16.87
CA ASN A 333 -4.72 -1.04 18.04
C ASN A 333 -3.28 -0.60 18.31
N THR A 334 -2.35 -1.57 18.34
CA THR A 334 -0.94 -1.32 18.63
C THR A 334 -0.31 -0.42 17.57
N VAL A 335 -0.64 -0.61 16.29
CA VAL A 335 -0.15 0.25 15.21
C VAL A 335 -0.70 1.67 15.33
N ALA A 336 -1.99 1.84 15.63
CA ALA A 336 -2.56 3.15 15.92
C ALA A 336 -1.84 3.81 17.10
N TYR A 337 -1.58 3.05 18.17
CA TYR A 337 -0.92 3.53 19.37
C TYR A 337 0.48 4.08 19.11
N TYR A 338 1.39 3.28 18.53
CA TYR A 338 2.76 3.79 18.31
C TYR A 338 2.80 4.90 17.25
N THR A 339 1.86 4.90 16.31
CA THR A 339 1.76 5.95 15.28
C THR A 339 1.36 7.29 15.90
N SER A 340 0.43 7.28 16.86
CA SER A 340 -0.08 8.50 17.48
C SER A 340 0.71 8.97 18.69
N ALA A 341 1.19 8.05 19.52
CA ALA A 341 1.85 8.38 20.79
C ALA A 341 3.35 8.67 20.66
N ALA A 342 3.97 8.39 19.50
CA ALA A 342 5.38 8.72 19.23
C ALA A 342 5.56 10.21 18.89
N GLN A 343 5.26 11.06 19.86
CA GLN A 343 5.32 12.53 19.77
C GLN A 343 6.51 13.09 20.52
N ARG A 344 6.88 14.32 20.16
CA ARG A 344 7.86 15.15 20.87
C ARG A 344 7.14 16.31 21.57
N PRO A 345 7.04 16.33 22.91
CA PRO A 345 6.19 17.29 23.64
C PRO A 345 6.53 18.78 23.44
N ASP A 346 7.80 19.09 23.18
CA ASP A 346 8.30 20.46 22.94
C ASP A 346 8.11 20.93 21.48
N LYS A 347 7.57 20.09 20.60
CA LYS A 347 7.45 20.34 19.16
C LYS A 347 6.03 20.17 18.67
N ASN A 348 5.64 20.92 17.63
CA ASN A 348 4.35 20.78 16.98
C ASN A 348 4.05 19.31 16.70
N VAL A 349 2.80 18.90 16.93
CA VAL A 349 2.36 17.53 16.68
C VAL A 349 2.62 17.15 15.23
N LYS A 350 3.27 15.99 15.03
CA LYS A 350 3.50 15.40 13.71
C LYS A 350 3.44 13.88 13.79
N PHE A 351 2.92 13.26 12.74
CA PHE A 351 2.94 11.80 12.61
C PHE A 351 4.13 11.35 11.77
N ASP A 352 4.71 10.21 12.13
CA ASP A 352 5.84 9.66 11.40
C ASP A 352 5.40 9.09 10.04
N PHE A 353 6.02 9.58 8.97
CA PHE A 353 5.71 9.18 7.60
C PHE A 353 5.79 7.66 7.39
N PHE A 354 6.68 6.94 8.07
CA PHE A 354 6.83 5.49 7.90
C PHE A 354 5.77 4.74 8.71
N TYR A 355 5.45 5.19 9.92
CA TYR A 355 4.41 4.58 10.76
C TYR A 355 3.02 4.67 10.15
N ILE A 356 2.68 5.79 9.50
CA ILE A 356 1.38 5.90 8.83
C ILE A 356 1.20 4.87 7.72
N HIS A 357 2.26 4.31 7.12
CA HIS A 357 2.11 3.21 6.13
C HIS A 357 1.65 1.92 6.82
N CYS A 358 2.22 1.59 7.98
CA CYS A 358 1.77 0.47 8.80
C CYS A 358 0.30 0.62 9.22
N LEU A 359 -0.12 1.83 9.60
CA LEU A 359 -1.50 2.14 9.95
C LEU A 359 -2.42 2.04 8.72
N ASN A 360 -2.05 2.67 7.61
CA ASN A 360 -2.83 2.68 6.38
C ASN A 360 -3.04 1.29 5.78
N SER A 361 -2.12 0.35 5.99
CA SER A 361 -2.25 -1.03 5.52
C SER A 361 -3.01 -1.95 6.48
N SER A 362 -3.11 -1.59 7.76
CA SER A 362 -3.74 -2.44 8.79
C SER A 362 -5.20 -2.79 8.46
N ILE A 363 -5.94 -1.86 7.86
CA ILE A 363 -7.36 -2.01 7.49
C ILE A 363 -7.60 -3.20 6.56
N PHE A 364 -6.70 -3.46 5.61
CA PHE A 364 -6.91 -4.49 4.58
C PHE A 364 -6.97 -5.91 5.16
N PHE A 365 -6.35 -6.13 6.33
CA PHE A 365 -6.34 -7.43 6.99
C PHE A 365 -7.73 -7.87 7.44
N SER A 366 -8.65 -6.94 7.72
CA SER A 366 -10.06 -7.26 7.99
C SER A 366 -10.75 -7.97 6.83
N LYS A 367 -10.36 -7.69 5.58
CA LYS A 367 -10.86 -8.40 4.40
C LYS A 367 -10.03 -9.64 4.08
N ILE A 368 -8.69 -9.52 4.09
CA ILE A 368 -7.77 -10.59 3.67
C ILE A 368 -8.00 -11.88 4.44
N ILE A 369 -8.11 -11.83 5.77
CA ILE A 369 -8.32 -13.03 6.60
C ILE A 369 -9.67 -13.73 6.33
N ARG A 370 -10.62 -13.02 5.70
CA ARG A 370 -11.97 -13.50 5.38
C ARG A 370 -12.11 -13.94 3.92
N LEU A 371 -11.07 -13.81 3.11
CA LEU A 371 -11.13 -14.24 1.71
C LEU A 371 -11.34 -15.77 1.64
N PRO A 372 -12.33 -16.26 0.87
CA PRO A 372 -12.68 -17.67 0.84
C PRO A 372 -11.67 -18.52 0.06
N PHE A 373 -10.99 -17.93 -0.92
CA PHE A 373 -10.01 -18.63 -1.77
C PHE A 373 -8.61 -18.74 -1.14
N LEU A 374 -8.36 -18.06 -0.01
CA LEU A 374 -7.09 -18.18 0.70
C LEU A 374 -7.14 -19.34 1.69
N THR A 375 -6.08 -20.15 1.70
CA THR A 375 -5.92 -21.20 2.71
C THR A 375 -5.77 -20.58 4.11
N LYS A 376 -6.09 -21.38 5.13
CA LYS A 376 -5.86 -21.02 6.53
C LYS A 376 -4.40 -20.64 6.78
N GLN A 377 -3.46 -21.44 6.27
CA GLN A 377 -2.03 -21.20 6.44
C GLN A 377 -1.60 -19.86 5.80
N THR A 378 -2.12 -19.52 4.62
CA THR A 378 -1.85 -18.23 3.96
C THR A 378 -2.33 -17.06 4.79
N LYS A 379 -3.54 -17.16 5.37
CA LYS A 379 -4.11 -16.10 6.22
C LYS A 379 -3.25 -15.85 7.46
N LEU A 380 -2.83 -16.92 8.13
CA LEU A 380 -1.94 -16.86 9.29
C LEU A 380 -0.58 -16.25 8.93
N ARG A 381 0.02 -16.70 7.82
CA ARG A 381 1.32 -16.21 7.34
C ARG A 381 1.30 -14.71 7.05
N LEU A 382 0.28 -14.23 6.35
CA LEU A 382 0.12 -12.80 6.06
C LEU A 382 -0.03 -11.97 7.34
N LEU A 383 -0.84 -12.43 8.29
CA LEU A 383 -1.05 -11.71 9.56
C LEU A 383 0.23 -11.70 10.42
N GLU A 384 0.94 -12.83 10.50
CA GLU A 384 2.24 -12.90 11.19
C GLU A 384 3.28 -11.97 10.55
N TRP A 385 3.42 -12.00 9.22
CA TRP A 385 4.36 -11.13 8.50
C TRP A 385 4.00 -9.65 8.67
N LYS A 386 2.71 -9.30 8.72
CA LYS A 386 2.29 -7.93 9.00
C LYS A 386 2.72 -7.46 10.39
N GLY A 387 2.48 -8.24 11.43
CA GLY A 387 2.93 -7.87 12.78
C GLY A 387 4.46 -7.79 12.89
N ARG A 388 5.19 -8.72 12.24
CA ARG A 388 6.66 -8.68 12.18
C ARG A 388 7.18 -7.41 11.50
N LEU A 389 6.55 -7.01 10.39
CA LEU A 389 6.86 -5.76 9.70
C LEU A 389 6.59 -4.54 10.58
N ASP A 390 5.50 -4.53 11.34
CA ASP A 390 5.16 -3.44 12.25
C ASP A 390 6.22 -3.26 13.35
N LEU A 391 6.70 -4.37 13.94
CA LEU A 391 7.82 -4.38 14.89
C LEU A 391 9.10 -3.83 14.25
N LEU A 392 9.44 -4.31 13.06
CA LEU A 392 10.64 -3.87 12.33
C LEU A 392 10.58 -2.37 11.99
N MET A 393 9.40 -1.89 11.55
CA MET A 393 9.20 -0.48 11.22
C MET A 393 9.39 0.38 12.47
N TYR A 394 8.84 -0.02 13.61
CA TYR A 394 9.00 0.67 14.88
C TYR A 394 10.48 0.79 15.31
N VAL A 395 11.22 -0.32 15.30
CA VAL A 395 12.66 -0.32 15.64
C VAL A 395 13.45 0.60 14.71
N SER A 396 13.10 0.60 13.42
CA SER A 396 13.81 1.41 12.43
C SER A 396 13.70 2.92 12.66
N ARG A 397 12.78 3.40 13.50
CA ARG A 397 12.70 4.80 13.90
C ARG A 397 13.29 5.06 15.29
N ALA A 398 14.25 4.26 15.72
CA ALA A 398 14.92 4.36 17.03
C ALA A 398 14.00 4.18 18.24
N SER A 399 12.91 3.42 18.09
CA SER A 399 12.03 2.98 19.19
C SER A 399 11.61 4.12 20.14
N PRO A 400 10.94 5.17 19.64
CA PRO A 400 10.58 6.36 20.41
C PRO A 400 9.71 6.01 21.62
N ASN A 401 9.80 6.83 22.67
CA ASN A 401 8.85 6.73 23.78
C ASN A 401 7.42 6.96 23.28
N LEU A 402 6.47 6.19 23.81
CA LEU A 402 5.05 6.30 23.48
C LEU A 402 4.34 7.06 24.59
N LEU A 403 3.96 8.30 24.29
CA LEU A 403 3.38 9.24 25.24
C LEU A 403 1.86 9.27 25.08
N LEU A 404 1.16 8.36 25.75
CA LEU A 404 -0.31 8.26 25.66
C LEU A 404 -1.02 9.57 26.05
N ASP A 405 -0.44 10.34 26.98
CA ASP A 405 -0.96 11.65 27.39
C ASP A 405 -1.07 12.67 26.24
N GLU A 406 -0.21 12.57 25.22
CA GLU A 406 -0.28 13.43 24.03
C GLU A 406 -1.54 13.15 23.19
N VAL A 407 -2.13 11.96 23.35
CA VAL A 407 -3.39 11.56 22.72
C VAL A 407 -4.57 11.93 23.62
N THR A 408 -4.55 11.51 24.90
CA THR A 408 -5.70 11.65 25.80
C THR A 408 -6.06 13.11 26.10
N ARG A 409 -5.07 14.01 26.08
CA ARG A 409 -5.26 15.45 26.29
C ARG A 409 -5.58 16.22 25.00
N TYR A 410 -5.44 15.61 23.83
CA TYR A 410 -5.68 16.30 22.56
C TYR A 410 -7.17 16.64 22.39
N PRO A 411 -7.53 17.90 22.07
CA PRO A 411 -8.93 18.31 22.02
C PRO A 411 -9.68 17.71 20.82
N VAL A 412 -10.90 17.22 21.05
CA VAL A 412 -11.85 16.86 19.99
C VAL A 412 -12.62 18.11 19.57
N LYS A 413 -12.41 18.56 18.33
CA LYS A 413 -13.11 19.73 17.75
C LYS A 413 -14.07 19.34 16.62
N ASN A 414 -13.88 18.16 16.06
CA ASN A 414 -14.56 17.68 14.87
C ASN A 414 -15.03 16.24 15.09
N GLU A 415 -16.25 15.95 14.68
CA GLU A 415 -16.75 14.58 14.49
C GLU A 415 -16.14 13.94 13.24
N TRP A 416 -16.25 12.62 13.10
CA TRP A 416 -15.68 11.88 11.97
C TRP A 416 -16.04 12.44 10.59
N SER A 417 -17.29 12.89 10.39
CA SER A 417 -17.72 13.48 9.12
C SER A 417 -16.91 14.73 8.75
N ALA A 418 -16.60 15.58 9.72
CA ALA A 418 -15.78 16.77 9.53
C ALA A 418 -14.29 16.41 9.38
N VAL A 419 -13.79 15.39 10.11
CA VAL A 419 -12.44 14.85 9.93
C VAL A 419 -12.24 14.34 8.49
N PHE A 420 -13.19 13.55 7.97
CA PHE A 420 -13.16 13.05 6.60
C PHE A 420 -13.21 14.19 5.58
N SER A 421 -14.15 15.13 5.73
CA SER A 421 -14.28 16.28 4.85
C SER A 421 -12.98 17.09 4.76
N ARG A 422 -12.34 17.38 5.91
CA ARG A 422 -11.04 18.08 5.96
C ARG A 422 -9.91 17.28 5.30
N SER A 423 -9.90 15.95 5.44
CA SER A 423 -8.90 15.11 4.78
C SER A 423 -9.08 15.02 3.25
N VAL A 424 -10.33 14.99 2.77
CA VAL A 424 -10.68 14.94 1.35
C VAL A 424 -10.32 16.24 0.64
N THR A 425 -10.56 17.37 1.31
CA THR A 425 -10.34 18.71 0.76
C THR A 425 -8.93 19.26 1.03
N HIS A 426 -8.02 18.44 1.55
CA HIS A 426 -6.65 18.85 1.84
C HIS A 426 -5.96 19.34 0.54
N PRO A 427 -5.37 20.55 0.54
CA PRO A 427 -4.92 21.19 -0.71
C PRO A 427 -3.73 20.51 -1.37
N SER A 428 -2.88 19.86 -0.56
CA SER A 428 -1.56 19.38 -0.97
C SER A 428 -1.21 17.96 -0.53
N ASP A 429 -2.09 17.26 0.20
CA ASP A 429 -1.85 15.86 0.58
C ASP A 429 -2.11 14.96 -0.63
N ASP A 430 -1.23 13.98 -0.83
CA ASP A 430 -1.27 13.00 -1.93
C ASP A 430 -2.02 11.72 -1.53
N GLY A 431 -2.80 11.77 -0.45
CA GLY A 431 -3.70 10.70 -0.01
C GLY A 431 -3.26 9.98 1.26
N HIS A 432 -2.15 10.37 1.89
CA HIS A 432 -1.71 9.78 3.15
C HIS A 432 -2.68 10.09 4.31
N LEU A 433 -3.18 11.33 4.38
CA LEU A 433 -4.07 11.76 5.45
C LEU A 433 -5.44 11.06 5.39
N VAL A 434 -6.08 11.03 4.21
CA VAL A 434 -7.41 10.40 4.05
C VAL A 434 -7.36 8.89 4.32
N LYS A 435 -6.28 8.21 3.92
CA LYS A 435 -6.02 6.81 4.29
C LYS A 435 -5.94 6.65 5.80
N MET A 436 -5.21 7.54 6.47
CA MET A 436 -4.93 7.47 7.89
C MET A 436 -6.20 7.63 8.73
N VAL A 437 -6.99 8.69 8.47
CA VAL A 437 -8.23 8.92 9.20
C VAL A 437 -9.27 7.83 8.95
N ARG A 438 -9.29 7.26 7.73
CA ARG A 438 -10.13 6.09 7.40
C ARG A 438 -9.70 4.84 8.18
N ALA A 439 -8.40 4.57 8.26
CA ALA A 439 -7.87 3.43 9.02
C ALA A 439 -8.15 3.56 10.52
N LEU A 440 -8.08 4.76 11.09
CA LEU A 440 -8.42 5.03 12.49
C LEU A 440 -9.91 4.81 12.78
N ALA A 441 -10.81 5.32 11.93
CA ALA A 441 -12.24 5.12 12.11
C ALA A 441 -12.64 3.64 11.98
N HIS A 442 -11.98 2.90 11.09
CA HIS A 442 -12.07 1.45 11.03
C HIS A 442 -11.54 0.78 12.30
N GLY A 443 -10.39 1.21 12.80
CA GLY A 443 -9.78 0.67 14.03
C GLY A 443 -10.68 0.83 15.24
N GLN A 444 -11.33 1.99 15.39
CA GLN A 444 -12.35 2.21 16.42
C GLN A 444 -13.44 1.14 16.39
N LYS A 445 -13.97 0.82 15.20
CA LYS A 445 -15.02 -0.18 15.04
C LYS A 445 -14.53 -1.60 15.36
N VAL A 446 -13.33 -1.98 14.91
CA VAL A 446 -12.80 -3.33 15.12
C VAL A 446 -12.38 -3.56 16.57
N CYS A 447 -11.76 -2.57 17.21
CA CYS A 447 -11.23 -2.72 18.55
C CYS A 447 -12.29 -2.56 19.65
N GLN A 448 -13.46 -1.99 19.34
CA GLN A 448 -14.52 -1.68 20.33
C GLN A 448 -14.87 -2.86 21.25
N SER A 449 -15.03 -4.06 20.70
CA SER A 449 -15.39 -5.26 21.48
C SER A 449 -14.27 -5.77 22.40
N TYR A 450 -13.05 -5.27 22.23
CA TYR A 450 -11.88 -5.67 22.99
C TYR A 450 -11.45 -4.61 24.01
N GLU A 451 -12.04 -3.42 24.01
CA GLU A 451 -11.65 -2.33 24.91
C GLU A 451 -11.86 -2.69 26.39
N SER A 452 -12.80 -3.59 26.71
CA SER A 452 -13.02 -4.10 28.06
C SER A 452 -11.84 -4.91 28.62
N LEU A 453 -10.89 -5.33 27.79
CA LEU A 453 -9.66 -6.00 28.22
C LEU A 453 -8.65 -5.03 28.86
N GLY A 454 -8.89 -3.72 28.75
CA GLY A 454 -8.12 -2.68 29.42
C GLY A 454 -6.90 -2.18 28.63
N PRO A 455 -6.26 -1.11 29.13
CA PRO A 455 -5.25 -0.35 28.39
C PRO A 455 -3.93 -1.09 28.15
N GLN A 456 -3.69 -2.20 28.86
CA GLN A 456 -2.52 -3.07 28.64
C GLN A 456 -2.65 -3.94 27.40
N VAL A 457 -3.88 -4.12 26.90
CA VAL A 457 -4.19 -4.88 25.68
C VAL A 457 -4.65 -3.95 24.56
N MET A 458 -5.52 -2.99 24.89
CA MET A 458 -6.06 -1.99 23.97
C MET A 458 -5.67 -0.57 24.42
N PRO A 459 -4.42 -0.13 24.21
CA PRO A 459 -3.95 1.19 24.64
C PRO A 459 -4.72 2.37 24.03
N ILE A 460 -5.23 2.22 22.80
CA ILE A 460 -6.17 3.19 22.20
C ILE A 460 -7.59 2.68 22.39
N SER A 461 -8.44 3.45 23.09
CA SER A 461 -9.83 3.07 23.35
C SER A 461 -10.77 4.27 23.39
N GLY A 462 -12.08 4.03 23.27
CA GLY A 462 -13.11 5.04 23.41
C GLY A 462 -12.96 6.22 22.44
N ASP A 463 -12.90 7.43 23.00
CA ASP A 463 -12.80 8.67 22.22
C ASP A 463 -11.38 8.95 21.70
N MET A 464 -10.37 8.18 22.12
CA MET A 464 -8.98 8.35 21.66
C MET A 464 -8.85 8.21 20.14
N TRP A 465 -9.64 7.32 19.52
CA TRP A 465 -9.66 7.17 18.06
C TRP A 465 -10.02 8.46 17.33
N LEU A 466 -11.07 9.14 17.79
CA LEU A 466 -11.52 10.41 17.22
C LEU A 466 -10.57 11.56 17.58
N ARG A 467 -9.96 11.53 18.77
CA ARG A 467 -8.88 12.46 19.16
C ARG A 467 -7.70 12.35 18.20
N ILE A 468 -7.26 11.13 17.88
CA ILE A 468 -6.17 10.92 16.91
C ILE A 468 -6.58 11.39 15.50
N GLY A 469 -7.85 11.22 15.12
CA GLY A 469 -8.38 11.79 13.88
C GLY A 469 -8.29 13.32 13.82
N ASN A 470 -8.66 14.01 14.90
CA ASN A 470 -8.51 15.47 15.03
C ASN A 470 -7.03 15.89 15.03
N MET A 471 -6.19 15.13 15.72
CA MET A 471 -4.74 15.31 15.77
C MET A 471 -4.13 15.22 14.36
N ALA A 472 -4.56 14.26 13.54
CA ALA A 472 -4.05 14.05 12.18
C ALA A 472 -4.38 15.25 11.25
N ILE A 473 -5.64 15.68 11.21
CA ILE A 473 -6.07 16.79 10.33
C ILE A 473 -5.51 18.15 10.76
N ASP A 474 -5.21 18.33 12.05
CA ASP A 474 -4.60 19.56 12.55
C ASP A 474 -3.08 19.56 12.32
N SER A 475 -2.42 18.41 12.44
CA SER A 475 -0.96 18.30 12.24
C SER A 475 -0.49 18.47 10.80
N THR A 476 -1.39 18.33 9.83
CA THR A 476 -1.07 18.33 8.38
C THR A 476 -1.27 19.68 7.70
N VAL A 477 -1.79 20.69 8.41
CA VAL A 477 -2.10 22.01 7.83
C VAL A 477 -0.85 22.83 7.47
N GLU A 478 0.28 22.56 8.12
CA GLU A 478 1.56 23.25 7.92
C GLU A 478 2.64 22.28 7.45
N ASP A 479 3.52 22.77 6.56
CA ASP A 479 4.69 22.01 6.12
C ASP A 479 5.80 22.00 7.18
N PRO A 480 6.55 20.88 7.29
CA PRO A 480 6.28 19.61 6.65
C PRO A 480 5.09 18.90 7.30
N MET A 481 4.23 18.25 6.50
CA MET A 481 3.03 17.53 7.01
C MET A 481 3.38 16.36 7.93
N TRP A 482 4.51 15.69 7.65
CA TRP A 482 4.94 14.47 8.34
C TRP A 482 6.35 14.67 8.89
N VAL A 483 6.60 14.10 10.08
CA VAL A 483 7.98 13.92 10.56
C VAL A 483 8.55 12.65 9.91
N ARG A 484 9.85 12.62 9.64
CA ARG A 484 10.51 11.45 9.05
C ARG A 484 11.56 10.91 10.01
N SER A 485 11.22 9.80 10.67
CA SER A 485 12.01 9.13 11.70
C SER A 485 11.94 9.78 13.07
N THR A 486 10.73 9.76 13.63
CA THR A 486 10.30 10.42 14.88
C THR A 486 11.17 10.13 16.12
N GLY A 487 11.85 8.99 16.22
CA GLY A 487 12.71 8.71 17.39
C GLY A 487 14.12 9.33 17.34
N PHE A 488 14.47 10.05 16.27
CA PHE A 488 15.72 10.80 16.17
C PHE A 488 15.50 12.28 16.46
N ASP A 489 16.35 12.89 17.28
CA ASP A 489 16.24 14.33 17.61
C ASP A 489 16.36 15.21 16.37
N GLU A 490 17.21 14.81 15.43
CA GLU A 490 17.47 15.48 14.16
C GLU A 490 16.19 15.61 13.30
N ALA A 491 15.24 14.68 13.43
CA ALA A 491 13.97 14.73 12.70
C ALA A 491 13.09 15.93 13.10
N TRP A 492 13.37 16.54 14.25
CA TRP A 492 12.54 17.58 14.87
C TRP A 492 13.20 18.96 14.89
N GLU A 493 14.47 19.09 14.50
CA GLU A 493 15.24 20.34 14.62
C GLU A 493 14.53 21.53 13.97
N HIS A 494 13.97 21.33 12.78
CA HIS A 494 13.32 22.38 11.99
C HIS A 494 11.82 22.53 12.26
N LEU A 495 11.24 21.68 13.11
CA LEU A 495 9.83 21.78 13.45
C LEU A 495 9.60 22.88 14.50
N PRO A 496 8.54 23.70 14.35
CA PRO A 496 8.21 24.72 15.33
C PRO A 496 7.96 24.12 16.72
N GLY A 497 8.32 24.88 17.75
CA GLY A 497 8.02 24.51 19.12
C GLY A 497 6.56 24.75 19.49
N ARG A 498 6.05 24.04 20.48
CA ARG A 498 4.75 24.31 21.12
C ARG A 498 4.83 24.25 22.64
N ALA A 499 3.85 24.84 23.30
CA ALA A 499 3.59 24.52 24.70
C ALA A 499 3.08 23.08 24.81
N ARG A 500 3.47 22.39 25.89
CA ARG A 500 3.02 21.03 26.20
C ARG A 500 1.50 20.98 26.41
N LEU A 501 0.85 19.91 25.96
CA LEU A 501 -0.61 19.70 26.05
C LEU A 501 -1.11 19.40 27.47
#